data_AF-A0A6S7L4S3-F1
#
_entry.id   AF-A0A6S7L4S3-F1
#
_cell.length_a   1.000
_cell.length_b   1.000
_cell.length_c   1.000
_cell.angle_alpha   90.00
_cell.angle_beta   90.00
_cell.angle_gamma   90.00
#
_symmetry.space_group_name_H-M   'P 1'
#
loop_
_entity.id
_entity.type
_entity.pdbx_description
1 polymer ?
#
loop_
_entity_poly.entity_id
_entity_poly.type
_entity_poly.pdbx_seq_one_letter_code
_entity_poly.pdbx_strand_id
1 'polypeptide(L)'
;DGGTTSENAIELAPLEHDSSYAKKRLNIEVAIQEAFLRFNIAILKGYRSYLKPILEVSKNMTDLSQDSLFDLQGFLKSRPSSYHKFLQITTKTQLFCRFIEQRSFVSSQDRYLEFYDECSEKADSDQPLIEIDDSIT
;
A
#
# COMPACT_ATOMS: atom_id res chain seq x y z
N ASP A 1 -52.88 28.07 -38.49
CA ASP A 1 -51.50 28.50 -38.76
C ASP A 1 -50.89 29.06 -37.50
N GLY A 2 -50.03 28.38 -36.76
CA GLY A 2 -48.96 27.46 -37.19
C GLY A 2 -47.64 28.19 -36.89
N GLY A 3 -46.67 27.67 -36.15
CA GLY A 3 -46.52 26.44 -35.41
C GLY A 3 -45.42 26.65 -34.36
N THR A 4 -45.36 25.73 -33.42
CA THR A 4 -44.30 25.55 -32.43
C THR A 4 -42.93 25.40 -33.10
N THR A 5 -41.92 26.14 -32.64
CA THR A 5 -40.53 25.67 -32.70
C THR A 5 -39.85 25.96 -31.38
N SER A 6 -39.92 24.94 -30.53
CA SER A 6 -38.92 24.61 -29.51
C SER A 6 -37.53 24.52 -30.14
N GLU A 7 -36.51 24.42 -29.29
CA GLU A 7 -35.15 23.94 -29.57
C GLU A 7 -34.13 25.04 -29.83
N ASN A 8 -33.51 25.47 -28.73
CA ASN A 8 -32.05 25.45 -28.60
C ASN A 8 -31.71 25.28 -27.11
N ALA A 9 -32.11 24.13 -26.55
CA ALA A 9 -31.39 23.57 -25.42
C ALA A 9 -30.07 23.07 -26.00
N ILE A 10 -29.01 23.87 -25.84
CA ILE A 10 -27.66 23.43 -26.17
C ILE A 10 -27.37 22.24 -25.24
N GLU A 11 -27.36 21.05 -25.83
CA GLU A 11 -27.01 19.78 -25.23
C GLU A 11 -25.57 19.85 -24.69
N LEU A 12 -25.43 20.24 -23.42
CA LEU A 12 -24.16 20.28 -22.68
C LEU A 12 -23.66 18.88 -22.26
N ALA A 13 -24.28 17.81 -22.75
CA ALA A 13 -24.03 16.43 -22.34
C ALA A 13 -22.64 15.82 -22.69
N PRO A 14 -21.82 16.33 -23.65
CA PRO A 14 -20.55 15.65 -23.97
C PRO A 14 -19.43 15.79 -22.93
N LEU A 15 -19.42 16.84 -22.09
CA LEU A 15 -18.30 17.10 -21.16
C LEU A 15 -18.51 16.44 -19.78
N GLU A 16 -19.75 16.39 -19.28
CA GLU A 16 -20.04 15.75 -17.97
C GLU A 16 -19.94 14.23 -18.01
N HIS A 17 -20.21 13.63 -19.17
CA HIS A 17 -20.05 12.20 -19.38
C HIS A 17 -18.57 11.79 -19.28
N ASP A 18 -17.63 12.59 -19.77
CA ASP A 18 -16.21 12.22 -19.72
C ASP A 18 -15.64 12.33 -18.28
N SER A 19 -16.01 13.38 -17.53
CA SER A 19 -15.59 13.53 -16.12
C SER A 19 -16.17 12.44 -15.21
N SER A 20 -17.45 12.05 -15.38
CA SER A 20 -18.04 10.96 -14.59
C SER A 20 -17.34 9.62 -14.81
N TYR A 21 -16.94 9.32 -16.05
CA TYR A 21 -16.20 8.10 -16.37
C TYR A 21 -14.75 8.16 -15.87
N ALA A 22 -14.09 9.32 -15.97
CA ALA A 22 -12.77 9.54 -15.39
C ALA A 22 -12.79 9.33 -13.87
N LYS A 23 -13.78 9.89 -13.17
CA LYS A 23 -13.95 9.72 -11.72
C LYS A 23 -14.21 8.27 -11.33
N LYS A 24 -15.08 7.56 -12.06
CA LYS A 24 -15.31 6.12 -11.85
C LYS A 24 -14.03 5.31 -12.04
N ARG A 25 -13.24 5.61 -13.08
CA ARG A 25 -11.96 4.93 -13.33
C ARG A 25 -10.97 5.18 -12.18
N LEU A 26 -10.82 6.42 -11.75
CA LEU A 26 -9.95 6.78 -10.62
C LEU A 26 -10.37 6.05 -9.33
N ASN A 27 -11.66 5.99 -9.03
CA ASN A 27 -12.17 5.26 -7.87
C ASN A 27 -11.81 3.77 -7.91
N ILE A 28 -11.88 3.14 -9.10
CA ILE A 28 -11.49 1.73 -9.27
C ILE A 28 -9.98 1.55 -9.09
N GLU A 29 -9.17 2.44 -9.67
CA GLU A 29 -7.71 2.40 -9.52
C GLU A 29 -7.29 2.51 -8.04
N VAL A 30 -7.91 3.44 -7.31
CA VAL A 30 -7.66 3.63 -5.88
C VAL A 30 -8.15 2.44 -5.05
N ALA A 31 -9.33 1.90 -5.35
CA ALA A 31 -9.84 0.71 -4.67
C ALA A 31 -8.90 -0.51 -4.85
N ILE A 32 -8.31 -0.67 -6.05
CA ILE A 32 -7.31 -1.70 -6.31
C ILE A 32 -6.06 -1.45 -5.47
N GLN A 33 -5.51 -0.22 -5.50
CA GLN A 33 -4.32 0.13 -4.72
C GLN A 33 -4.54 -0.11 -3.22
N GLU A 34 -5.69 0.30 -2.68
CA GLU A 34 -6.04 0.09 -1.28
C GLU A 34 -6.18 -1.40 -0.94
N ALA A 35 -6.81 -2.20 -1.80
CA ALA A 35 -6.92 -3.64 -1.57
C ALA A 35 -5.53 -4.30 -1.47
N PHE A 36 -4.59 -3.92 -2.34
CA PHE A 36 -3.21 -4.41 -2.27
C PHE A 36 -2.46 -3.87 -1.05
N LEU A 37 -2.70 -2.61 -0.66
CA LEU A 37 -2.10 -2.01 0.53
C LEU A 37 -2.56 -2.73 1.81
N ARG A 38 -3.86 -2.97 1.96
CA ARG A 38 -4.43 -3.73 3.08
C ARG A 38 -3.90 -5.15 3.13
N PHE A 39 -3.82 -5.82 1.97
CA PHE A 39 -3.22 -7.15 1.87
C PHE A 39 -1.76 -7.16 2.33
N ASN A 40 -0.97 -6.18 1.89
CA ASN A 40 0.44 -6.06 2.28
C ASN A 40 0.58 -5.82 3.80
N ILE A 41 -0.19 -4.89 4.35
CA ILE A 41 -0.24 -4.61 5.80
C ILE A 41 -0.63 -5.87 6.58
N ALA A 42 -1.65 -6.59 6.14
CA ALA A 42 -2.12 -7.81 6.81
C ALA A 42 -1.02 -8.88 6.86
N ILE A 43 -0.30 -9.08 5.76
CA ILE A 43 0.81 -10.03 5.67
C ILE A 43 1.94 -9.64 6.64
N LEU A 44 2.29 -8.37 6.67
CA LEU A 44 3.44 -7.86 7.42
C LEU A 44 3.08 -7.39 8.84
N LYS A 45 1.82 -7.45 9.27
CA LYS A 45 1.36 -6.93 10.57
C LYS A 45 2.26 -7.33 11.75
N GLY A 46 2.88 -6.37 12.42
CA GLY A 46 3.77 -6.65 13.57
C GLY A 46 5.19 -7.12 13.22
N TYR A 47 5.59 -7.09 11.95
CA TYR A 47 6.94 -7.48 11.53
C TYR A 47 8.07 -6.70 12.24
N ARG A 48 7.81 -5.46 12.68
CA ARG A 48 8.79 -4.61 13.37
C ARG A 48 9.40 -5.29 14.59
N SER A 49 8.62 -6.11 15.31
CA SER A 49 9.09 -6.88 16.47
C SER A 49 10.11 -7.97 16.12
N TYR A 50 10.29 -8.27 14.84
CA TYR A 50 11.23 -9.27 14.32
C TYR A 50 12.38 -8.63 13.55
N LEU A 51 12.50 -7.29 13.55
CA LEU A 51 13.69 -6.60 13.07
C LEU A 51 14.81 -6.75 14.10
N LYS A 52 16.01 -7.10 13.62
CA LYS A 52 17.19 -7.24 14.46
C LYS A 52 17.89 -5.89 14.65
N PRO A 53 18.50 -5.60 15.82
CA PRO A 53 19.21 -4.36 16.05
C PRO A 53 20.37 -4.14 15.07
N ILE A 54 20.46 -2.94 14.47
CA ILE A 54 21.51 -2.59 13.49
C ILE A 54 22.92 -2.76 14.07
N LEU A 55 23.10 -2.52 15.37
CA LEU A 55 24.39 -2.58 16.07
C LEU A 55 25.10 -3.93 15.92
N GLU A 56 24.35 -5.02 15.78
CA GLU A 56 24.92 -6.37 15.57
C GLU A 56 25.30 -6.60 14.10
N VAL A 57 24.58 -5.97 13.17
CA VAL A 57 24.78 -6.12 11.73
C VAL A 57 25.92 -5.22 11.23
N SER A 58 26.04 -3.99 11.76
CA SER A 58 27.11 -3.05 11.37
C SER A 58 28.50 -3.46 11.84
N LYS A 59 28.62 -4.31 12.86
CA LYS A 59 29.91 -4.89 13.30
C LYS A 59 30.53 -5.78 12.21
N ASN A 60 29.68 -6.40 11.39
CA ASN A 60 30.06 -7.24 10.27
C ASN A 60 29.60 -6.56 8.97
N MET A 61 30.21 -5.44 8.59
CA MET A 61 29.88 -4.62 7.40
C MET A 61 29.66 -5.40 6.08
N THR A 62 30.10 -6.66 6.01
CA THR A 62 29.94 -7.58 4.88
C THR A 62 28.68 -8.48 4.93
N ASP A 63 27.95 -8.55 6.06
CA ASP A 63 26.76 -9.40 6.24
C ASP A 63 25.48 -8.58 6.42
N LEU A 64 25.12 -7.79 5.40
CA LEU A 64 23.83 -7.09 5.32
C LEU A 64 22.73 -7.98 4.73
N SER A 65 22.85 -9.30 4.89
CA SER A 65 21.86 -10.25 4.37
C SER A 65 20.50 -10.09 5.08
N GLN A 66 19.40 -10.45 4.42
CA GLN A 66 18.07 -10.41 5.02
C GLN A 66 18.01 -11.17 6.36
N ASP A 67 18.77 -12.27 6.49
CA ASP A 67 18.83 -13.08 7.70
C ASP A 67 19.55 -12.35 8.85
N SER A 68 20.43 -11.38 8.57
CA SER A 68 21.04 -10.54 9.61
C SER A 68 20.10 -9.43 10.08
N LEU A 69 19.14 -9.01 9.25
CA LEU A 69 18.20 -7.93 9.55
C LEU A 69 16.85 -8.40 10.11
N PHE A 70 16.43 -9.64 9.83
CA PHE A 70 15.08 -10.13 10.15
C PHE A 70 15.08 -11.52 10.79
N ASP A 71 14.33 -11.69 11.88
CA ASP A 71 14.03 -12.99 12.47
C ASP A 71 12.83 -13.65 11.78
N LEU A 72 13.09 -14.31 10.65
CA LEU A 72 12.08 -15.05 9.90
C LEU A 72 11.44 -16.16 10.73
N GLN A 73 12.21 -16.85 11.58
CA GLN A 73 11.70 -17.99 12.34
C GLN A 73 10.74 -17.53 13.45
N GLY A 74 11.09 -16.46 14.16
CA GLY A 74 10.18 -15.81 15.11
C GLY A 74 8.92 -15.32 14.41
N PHE A 75 9.06 -14.67 13.26
CA PHE A 75 7.92 -14.15 12.51
C PHE A 75 6.95 -15.27 12.10
N LEU A 76 7.45 -16.37 11.55
CA LEU A 76 6.60 -17.52 11.17
C LEU A 76 5.88 -18.11 12.39
N LYS A 77 6.54 -18.23 13.55
CA LYS A 77 5.91 -18.75 14.78
C LYS A 77 4.73 -17.89 15.28
N SER A 78 4.72 -16.60 14.94
CA SER A 78 3.62 -15.68 15.29
C SER A 78 2.39 -15.81 14.40
N ARG A 79 2.46 -16.65 13.35
CA ARG A 79 1.44 -16.77 12.31
C ARG A 79 0.81 -18.15 12.27
N PRO A 80 -0.45 -18.27 11.81
CA PRO A 80 -1.06 -19.55 11.50
C PRO A 80 -0.17 -20.38 10.57
N SER A 81 -0.02 -21.67 10.88
CA SER A 81 0.83 -22.60 10.10
C SER A 81 0.43 -22.68 8.63
N SER A 82 -0.86 -22.49 8.32
CA SER A 82 -1.39 -22.42 6.95
C SER A 82 -0.74 -21.31 6.11
N TYR A 83 -0.19 -20.25 6.72
CA TYR A 83 0.42 -19.12 6.01
C TYR A 83 1.92 -19.28 5.81
N HIS A 84 2.56 -20.25 6.48
CA HIS A 84 4.02 -20.34 6.54
C HIS A 84 4.66 -20.48 5.17
N LYS A 85 4.13 -21.37 4.32
CA LYS A 85 4.67 -21.57 2.97
C LYS A 85 4.63 -20.30 2.13
N PHE A 86 3.52 -19.57 2.19
CA PHE A 86 3.39 -18.28 1.50
C PHE A 86 4.40 -17.27 2.03
N LEU A 87 4.47 -17.09 3.35
CA LEU A 87 5.39 -16.14 3.98
C LEU A 87 6.86 -16.47 3.69
N GLN A 88 7.24 -17.75 3.70
CA GLN A 88 8.60 -18.19 3.34
C GLN A 88 8.98 -17.84 1.90
N ILE A 89 8.02 -17.88 0.97
CA ILE A 89 8.26 -17.46 -0.42
C ILE A 89 8.32 -15.94 -0.49
N THR A 90 7.36 -15.25 0.12
CA THR A 90 7.27 -13.79 0.16
C THR A 90 8.53 -13.15 0.72
N THR A 91 9.08 -13.70 1.81
CA THR A 91 10.28 -13.14 2.42
C THR A 91 11.51 -13.29 1.54
N LYS A 92 11.55 -14.24 0.61
CA LYS A 92 12.68 -14.41 -0.33
C LYS A 92 12.63 -13.47 -1.53
N THR A 93 11.57 -12.68 -1.67
CA THR A 93 11.44 -11.73 -2.79
C THR A 93 12.38 -10.55 -2.59
N GLN A 94 12.93 -10.03 -3.70
CA GLN A 94 13.78 -8.83 -3.66
C GLN A 94 13.05 -7.64 -3.02
N LEU A 95 11.74 -7.54 -3.25
CA LEU A 95 10.91 -6.47 -2.69
C LEU A 95 10.86 -6.55 -1.16
N PHE A 96 10.70 -7.75 -0.58
CA PHE A 96 10.73 -7.91 0.86
C PHE A 96 12.12 -7.58 1.44
N CYS A 97 13.19 -8.07 0.83
CA CYS A 97 14.55 -7.76 1.29
C CYS A 97 14.79 -6.24 1.33
N ARG A 98 14.43 -5.53 0.25
CA ARG A 98 14.54 -4.07 0.18
C ARG A 98 13.70 -3.37 1.23
N PHE A 99 12.47 -3.83 1.46
CA PHE A 99 11.62 -3.29 2.50
C PHE A 99 12.24 -3.44 3.89
N ILE A 100 12.78 -4.61 4.21
CA ILE A 100 13.45 -4.85 5.50
C ILE A 100 14.71 -3.99 5.64
N GLU A 101 15.52 -3.87 4.59
CA GLU A 101 16.67 -2.94 4.56
C GLU A 101 16.22 -1.51 4.87
N GLN A 102 15.26 -0.96 4.11
CA GLN A 102 14.78 0.41 4.31
C GLN A 102 14.23 0.64 5.72
N ARG A 103 13.56 -0.36 6.30
CA ARG A 103 13.01 -0.30 7.67
C ARG A 103 14.05 -0.52 8.76
N SER A 104 15.18 -1.13 8.43
CA SER A 104 16.29 -1.31 9.34
C SER A 104 17.20 -0.09 9.33
N PHE A 105 17.41 0.55 8.18
CA PHE A 105 18.36 1.67 8.03
C PHE A 105 17.70 3.06 8.05
N VAL A 106 16.41 3.15 8.38
CA VAL A 106 15.56 4.37 8.28
C VAL A 106 16.34 5.66 8.47
N SER A 107 16.50 6.43 7.40
CA SER A 107 16.69 7.87 7.50
C SER A 107 15.33 8.50 7.79
N SER A 108 15.29 9.52 8.64
CA SER A 108 14.07 10.16 9.16
C SER A 108 13.22 10.91 8.12
N GLN A 109 13.21 10.50 6.85
CA GLN A 109 12.68 11.27 5.72
C GLN A 109 11.93 10.43 4.66
N ASP A 110 11.76 9.12 4.83
CA ASP A 110 11.01 8.33 3.84
C ASP A 110 9.48 8.47 4.06
N ARG A 111 8.90 9.45 3.35
CA ARG A 111 7.45 9.74 3.38
C ARG A 111 6.58 8.54 3.01
N TYR A 112 7.07 7.62 2.17
CA TYR A 112 6.30 6.44 1.79
C TYR A 112 6.20 5.43 2.95
N LEU A 113 7.25 5.34 3.77
CA LEU A 113 7.25 4.49 4.95
C LEU A 113 6.42 5.09 6.09
N GLU A 114 6.43 6.41 6.23
CA GLU A 114 5.55 7.14 7.16
C GLU A 114 4.07 6.94 6.79
N PHE A 115 3.73 7.15 5.50
CA PHE A 115 2.39 6.84 4.99
C PHE A 115 1.98 5.38 5.23
N TYR A 116 2.90 4.44 5.00
CA TYR A 116 2.63 3.03 5.28
C TYR A 116 2.33 2.77 6.77
N ASP A 117 3.05 3.42 7.68
CA ASP A 117 2.79 3.30 9.11
C ASP A 117 1.41 3.85 9.48
N GLU A 118 1.05 5.04 8.98
CA GLU A 118 -0.28 5.62 9.18
C GLU A 118 -1.40 4.70 8.65
N CYS A 119 -1.21 4.14 7.45
CA CYS A 119 -2.16 3.17 6.89
C CYS A 119 -2.21 1.90 7.73
N SER A 120 -1.09 1.42 8.25
CA SER A 120 -1.03 0.21 9.08
C SER A 120 -1.78 0.38 10.40
N GLU A 121 -1.79 1.59 10.98
CA GLU A 121 -2.56 1.91 12.18
C GLU A 121 -4.08 1.95 11.91
N LYS A 122 -4.47 2.37 10.70
CA LYS A 122 -5.88 2.51 10.27
C LYS A 122 -6.45 1.26 9.59
N ALA A 123 -5.61 0.30 9.20
CA ALA A 123 -6.01 -0.84 8.35
C ALA A 123 -7.05 -1.78 8.96
N ASP A 124 -7.17 -1.82 10.28
CA ASP A 124 -8.20 -2.60 10.98
C ASP A 124 -9.59 -1.91 10.96
N SER A 125 -9.68 -0.67 10.46
CA SER A 125 -10.92 0.06 10.26
C SER A 125 -11.44 -0.06 8.82
N ASP A 126 -12.75 0.08 8.64
CA ASP A 126 -13.40 0.15 7.32
C ASP A 126 -13.27 1.55 6.66
N GLN A 127 -12.45 2.44 7.22
CA GLN A 127 -12.22 3.77 6.65
C GLN A 127 -11.26 3.68 5.46
N PRO A 128 -11.44 4.49 4.41
CA PRO A 128 -10.50 4.58 3.29
C PRO A 128 -9.07 4.88 3.78
N LEU A 129 -8.08 4.23 3.16
CA LEU A 129 -6.65 4.45 3.43
C LEU A 129 -6.03 5.44 2.45
N ILE A 130 -6.63 5.58 1.25
CA ILE A 130 -6.16 6.48 0.20
C ILE A 130 -7.26 7.50 -0.08
N GLU A 131 -6.95 8.78 0.16
CA GLU A 131 -7.85 9.88 -0.15
C GLU A 131 -7.77 10.24 -1.64
N ILE A 132 -8.93 10.50 -2.24
CA ILE A 132 -9.03 10.99 -3.62
C ILE A 132 -9.19 12.50 -3.54
N ASP A 133 -8.26 13.23 -4.15
CA ASP A 133 -8.40 14.67 -4.28
C ASP A 133 -9.49 14.99 -5.32
N ASP A 134 -10.65 15.40 -4.83
CA ASP A 134 -11.81 15.78 -5.64
C ASP A 134 -11.53 16.98 -6.57
N SER A 135 -10.41 17.70 -6.41
CA SER A 135 -10.02 18.79 -7.31
C SER A 135 -9.44 18.33 -8.65
N ILE A 136 -9.12 17.03 -8.80
CA ILE A 136 -8.49 16.44 -9.99
C ILE A 136 -9.54 15.86 -10.96
N THR A 137 -10.83 15.89 -10.61
CA THR A 137 -11.97 15.38 -11.40
C THR A 137 -12.98 16.46 -11.73
#